data_AF-A0A520M8L5-F1
#
_entry.id   AF-A0A520M8L5-F1
#
_cell.length_a   1.000
_cell.length_b   1.000
_cell.length_c   1.000
_cell.angle_alpha   90.00
_cell.angle_beta   90.00
_cell.angle_gamma   90.00
#
_symmetry.space_group_name_H-M   'P 1'
#
loop_
_entity.id
_entity.type
_entity.pdbx_description
1 polymer ?
#
loop_
_entity_poly.entity_id
_entity_poly.type
_entity_poly.pdbx_seq_one_letter_code
_entity_poly.pdbx_strand_id
1 'polypeptide(L)' 'MADKEDSYEDNAKGQYYVDDQCIDCDLCRETAPDNFTRQEEGGYSYLYKQPETDEERELCEEAMEGCPVEAIGDDGDG' A
#
# COMPACT_ATOMS: atom_id res chain seq x y z
N MET A 1 7.48 0.72 10.71
CA MET A 1 6.00 0.55 10.66
C MET A 1 5.42 1.85 10.16
N ALA A 2 4.46 1.74 9.26
CA ALA A 2 3.90 2.88 8.54
C ALA A 2 3.27 3.90 9.49
N ASP A 3 3.35 5.17 9.12
CA ASP A 3 2.65 6.26 9.80
C ASP A 3 1.56 6.83 8.90
N LYS A 4 0.33 6.79 9.39
CA LYS A 4 -0.84 7.31 8.69
C LYS A 4 -0.78 8.81 8.45
N GLU A 5 -0.12 9.56 9.33
CA GLU A 5 0.07 11.00 9.13
C GLU A 5 0.90 11.31 7.88
N ASP A 6 1.75 10.35 7.46
CA ASP A 6 2.62 10.43 6.29
C ASP A 6 2.05 9.68 5.07
N SER A 7 0.77 9.25 5.12
CA SER A 7 0.11 8.54 4.01
C SER A 7 -0.01 9.39 2.75
N TYR A 8 0.29 8.79 1.58
CA TYR A 8 0.10 9.48 0.30
C TYR A 8 -1.39 9.79 0.03
N GLU A 9 -1.67 10.97 -0.50
CA GLU A 9 -3.05 11.39 -0.83
C GLU A 9 -3.70 10.53 -1.92
N ASP A 10 -2.88 9.90 -2.77
CA ASP A 10 -3.33 9.00 -3.86
C ASP A 10 -3.90 7.67 -3.36
N ASN A 11 -3.64 7.30 -2.09
CA ASN A 11 -4.21 6.09 -1.52
C ASN A 11 -5.75 6.15 -1.54
N ALA A 12 -6.37 5.03 -1.93
CA ALA A 12 -7.78 4.79 -1.73
C ALA A 12 -8.11 4.90 -0.24
N LYS A 13 -9.15 5.68 0.10
CA LYS A 13 -9.59 5.83 1.49
C LYS A 13 -10.04 4.50 2.07
N GLY A 14 -9.61 4.18 3.29
CA GLY A 14 -9.94 2.93 3.96
C GLY A 14 -8.80 2.43 4.85
N GLN A 15 -8.81 1.12 5.08
CA GLN A 15 -7.95 0.43 6.03
C GLN A 15 -6.47 0.45 5.62
N TYR A 16 -6.18 0.03 4.39
CA TYR A 16 -4.81 -0.06 3.91
C TYR A 16 -4.33 1.27 3.34
N TYR A 17 -3.04 1.55 3.45
CA TYR A 17 -2.41 2.71 2.81
C TYR A 17 -0.89 2.50 2.67
N VAL A 18 -0.26 3.33 1.84
CA VAL A 18 1.19 3.45 1.73
C VAL A 18 1.62 4.84 2.17
N ASP A 19 2.66 4.93 3.01
CA ASP A 19 3.22 6.19 3.49
C ASP A 19 4.48 6.64 2.71
N ASP A 20 4.99 7.81 3.08
CA ASP A 20 6.13 8.45 2.44
C ASP A 20 7.47 7.70 2.59
N GLN A 21 7.52 6.65 3.40
CA GLN A 21 8.69 5.78 3.54
C GLN A 21 8.87 4.86 2.32
N CYS A 22 7.88 4.80 1.42
CA CYS A 22 7.95 4.00 0.21
C CYS A 22 9.20 4.32 -0.63
N ILE A 23 9.99 3.29 -0.94
CA ILE A 23 11.21 3.39 -1.75
C ILE A 23 11.04 2.86 -3.18
N ASP A 24 9.80 2.63 -3.61
CA ASP A 24 9.46 2.16 -4.96
C ASP A 24 10.23 0.88 -5.38
N CYS A 25 10.22 -0.12 -4.50
CA CYS A 25 10.89 -1.40 -4.70
C CYS A 25 10.08 -2.43 -5.51
N ASP A 26 8.89 -2.05 -5.96
CA ASP A 26 7.94 -2.82 -6.78
C ASP A 26 7.26 -4.03 -6.10
N LEU A 27 7.79 -4.54 -4.99
CA LEU A 27 7.31 -5.78 -4.35
C LEU A 27 5.80 -5.81 -4.09
N CYS A 28 5.22 -4.74 -3.52
CA CYS A 28 3.78 -4.68 -3.27
C CYS A 28 2.92 -4.78 -4.54
N ARG A 29 3.43 -4.28 -5.68
CA ARG A 29 2.75 -4.36 -6.98
C ARG A 29 2.91 -5.72 -7.63
N GLU A 30 3.96 -6.46 -7.31
CA GLU A 30 4.11 -7.86 -7.73
C GLU A 30 3.24 -8.81 -6.90
N THR A 31 3.15 -8.57 -5.59
CA THR A 31 2.35 -9.38 -4.65
C THR A 31 0.85 -9.12 -4.79
N ALA A 32 0.44 -7.85 -4.84
CA ALA A 32 -0.97 -7.44 -4.84
C ALA A 32 -1.26 -6.43 -5.98
N PRO A 33 -1.11 -6.82 -7.27
CA PRO A 33 -1.26 -5.93 -8.43
C PRO A 33 -2.66 -5.32 -8.58
N ASP A 34 -3.69 -5.99 -8.04
CA ASP A 34 -5.08 -5.51 -8.08
C ASP A 34 -5.37 -4.42 -7.03
N ASN A 35 -4.41 -4.14 -6.14
CA ASN A 35 -4.56 -3.18 -5.04
C ASN A 35 -3.50 -2.07 -5.02
N PHE A 36 -2.26 -2.37 -5.45
CA PHE A 36 -1.15 -1.42 -5.46
C PHE A 36 -0.74 -1.03 -6.88
N THR A 37 -0.47 0.25 -7.08
CA THR A 37 0.04 0.78 -8.35
C THR A 37 1.12 1.82 -8.08
N ARG A 38 1.73 2.33 -9.14
CA ARG A 38 2.81 3.31 -9.07
C ARG A 38 2.28 4.71 -9.38
N GLN A 39 2.73 5.70 -8.63
CA GLN A 39 2.62 7.09 -9.04
C GLN A 39 3.84 7.48 -9.88
N GLU A 40 3.65 7.51 -11.20
CA GLU A 40 4.73 7.62 -12.21
C GLU A 40 5.62 8.85 -12.04
N GLU A 41 5.04 10.02 -11.69
CA GLU A 41 5.82 11.26 -11.53
C GLU A 41 6.46 11.38 -10.14
N GLY A 42 5.84 10.76 -9.13
CA GLY A 42 6.28 10.84 -7.74
C GLY A 42 7.34 9.82 -7.37
N GLY A 43 7.41 8.70 -8.11
CA GLY A 43 8.36 7.63 -7.85
C GLY A 43 8.09 6.89 -6.54
N TYR A 44 6.81 6.59 -6.26
CA TYR A 44 6.37 5.79 -5.13
C TYR A 44 5.22 4.87 -5.53
N SER A 45 4.97 3.84 -4.72
CA SER A 45 3.78 3.01 -4.81
C SER A 45 2.69 3.54 -3.89
N TYR A 46 1.43 3.33 -4.25
CA TYR A 46 0.28 3.62 -3.40
C TYR A 46 -0.80 2.57 -3.59
N LEU A 47 -1.68 2.44 -2.60
CA LEU A 47 -2.83 1.57 -2.66
C LEU A 47 -3.95 2.27 -3.46
N TYR A 48 -4.19 1.88 -4.71
CA TYR A 48 -5.23 2.52 -5.54
C TYR A 48 -6.63 1.91 -5.33
N LYS A 49 -6.70 0.74 -4.70
CA LYS A 49 -7.95 0.02 -4.42
C LYS A 49 -7.84 -0.74 -3.10
N GLN A 50 -8.79 -0.51 -2.19
CA GLN A 50 -8.93 -1.31 -0.98
C GLN A 50 -9.33 -2.76 -1.33
N PRO A 51 -8.89 -3.77 -0.56
CA PRO A 51 -9.30 -5.15 -0.80
C PRO A 51 -10.81 -5.33 -0.58
N GLU A 52 -11.49 -5.88 -1.58
CA GLU A 52 -12.93 -6.16 -1.58
C GLU A 52 -13.23 -7.66 -1.39
N THR A 53 -12.21 -8.51 -1.54
CA THR A 53 -12.32 -9.98 -1.37
C THR A 53 -11.33 -10.48 -0.33
N ASP A 54 -11.55 -11.71 0.16
CA ASP A 54 -10.63 -12.34 1.10
C ASP A 54 -9.26 -12.63 0.46
N GLU A 55 -9.23 -12.98 -0.83
CA GLU A 55 -7.98 -13.19 -1.59
C GLU A 55 -7.18 -11.89 -1.72
N GLU A 56 -7.82 -10.78 -2.10
CA GLU A 56 -7.15 -9.47 -2.15
C GLU A 56 -6.66 -9.04 -0.76
N ARG A 57 -7.39 -9.36 0.31
CA ARG A 57 -6.97 -9.06 1.69
C ARG A 57 -5.72 -9.83 2.06
N GLU A 58 -5.68 -11.14 1.82
CA GLU A 58 -4.50 -11.98 2.07
C GLU A 58 -3.27 -11.46 1.29
N LEU A 59 -3.44 -11.05 0.03
CA LEU A 59 -2.36 -10.48 -0.77
C LEU A 59 -1.91 -9.09 -0.26
N CYS A 60 -2.83 -8.25 0.20
CA CYS A 60 -2.47 -6.97 0.82
C CYS A 60 -1.71 -7.14 2.13
N GLU A 61 -2.11 -8.14 2.95
CA GLU A 61 -1.40 -8.52 4.17
C GLU A 61 0.00 -9.03 3.85
N GLU A 62 0.15 -9.91 2.84
CA GLU A 62 1.47 -10.39 2.39
C GLU A 62 2.35 -9.24 1.85
N ALA A 63 1.78 -8.32 1.06
CA ALA A 63 2.50 -7.15 0.57
C ALA A 63 2.99 -6.26 1.71
N MET A 64 2.15 -6.07 2.74
CA MET A 64 2.46 -5.31 3.95
C MET A 64 3.62 -5.93 4.73
N GLU A 65 3.52 -7.23 5.03
CA GLU A 65 4.58 -7.98 5.74
C GLU A 65 5.89 -8.05 4.93
N GLY A 66 5.77 -8.10 3.60
CA GLY A 66 6.91 -8.15 2.68
C GLY A 66 7.62 -6.80 2.48
N CYS A 67 6.99 -5.68 2.82
CA CYS A 67 7.52 -4.35 2.52
C CYS A 67 8.86 -4.12 3.24
N PRO A 68 10.00 -3.92 2.52
CA PRO A 68 11.34 -3.89 3.11
C PRO A 68 11.59 -2.69 4.03
N VAL A 69 10.72 -1.68 3.95
CA VAL A 69 10.76 -0.44 4.72
C VAL A 69 9.51 -0.27 5.59
N GLU A 70 8.66 -1.30 5.66
CA GLU A 70 7.41 -1.29 6.45
C GLU A 70 6.48 -0.09 6.15
N ALA A 71 6.49 0.40 4.90
CA ALA A 71 5.76 1.59 4.45
C ALA A 71 4.26 1.35 4.18
N ILE A 72 3.75 0.15 4.45
CA ILE A 72 2.35 -0.21 4.23
C ILE A 72 1.72 -0.40 5.61
N GLY A 73 0.59 0.26 5.86
CA GLY A 73 -0.16 0.15 7.11
C GLY A 73 -1.60 -0.31 6.85
N ASP A 74 -2.24 -0.84 7.89
CA ASP A 74 -3.62 -1.35 7.90
C ASP A 74 -4.52 -0.66 8.96
N ASP A 75 -4.03 0.41 9.59
CA ASP A 75 -4.74 1.22 10.59
C ASP A 75 -5.32 2.53 10.00
N GLY A 76 -5.49 2.57 8.69
CA GLY A 76 -6.18 3.63 7.97
C GLY A 76 -7.65 3.74 8.40
N ASP A 77 -8.19 4.97 8.38
CA ASP A 77 -9.60 5.23 8.65
C ASP A 77 -10.33 5.44 7.31
N GLY A 78 -11.47 4.79 7.16
CA GLY A 78 -12.42 4.96 6.05
C GLY A 78 -13.70 5.65 6.47
#